data_AF-A0AAV2QKE3-F1
#
_entry.id   AF-A0AAV2QKE3-F1
#
_cell.length_a   1.000
_cell.length_b   1.000
_cell.length_c   1.000
_cell.angle_alpha   90.00
_cell.angle_beta   90.00
_cell.angle_gamma   90.00
#
_symmetry.space_group_name_H-M   'P 1'
#
loop_
_entity.id
_entity.type
_entity.pdbx_description
1 polymer ?
#
loop_
_entity_poly.entity_id
_entity_poly.type
_entity_poly.pdbx_seq_one_letter_code
_entity_poly.pdbx_strand_id
1 'polypeptide(L)'
;LPIPPTRSLQNPKISLTQIKVVDAKGGDKVVFNINGDGKKTEMQLWPRHCVQNTWGAQLHKDLKILDNQNIVYKGTNPHIDAFSAFWDNEKIYNTDLKEMLVKKGITDVYVCGICTDVCVGATANDSLEEGYRTILIESCSRGISEDNIQATKKNITNKNGIVIQSKQVKNLVSGSDRPSCLAIKRAMEISKIEK
;
A
#
# COMPACT_ATOMS: atom_id res chain seq x y z
N LEU A 1 5.77 -13.50 14.59
CA LEU A 1 6.28 -14.37 13.51
C LEU A 1 7.60 -13.78 13.01
N PRO A 2 8.66 -14.59 12.84
CA PRO A 2 9.94 -14.10 12.32
C PRO A 2 9.78 -13.60 10.87
N ILE A 3 10.42 -12.48 10.55
CA ILE A 3 10.41 -11.86 9.23
C ILE A 3 11.31 -12.73 8.32
N PRO A 4 10.87 -13.13 7.11
CA PRO A 4 11.71 -13.88 6.19
C PRO A 4 12.95 -13.05 5.80
N PRO A 5 14.11 -13.69 5.56
CA PRO A 5 15.32 -12.98 5.16
C PRO A 5 15.09 -12.23 3.84
N THR A 6 15.63 -11.02 3.76
CA THR A 6 15.66 -10.22 2.54
C THR A 6 16.33 -11.01 1.43
N ARG A 7 15.64 -11.14 0.28
CA ARG A 7 16.24 -11.67 -0.95
C ARG A 7 17.47 -10.82 -1.25
N SER A 8 18.66 -11.43 -1.23
CA SER A 8 19.93 -10.72 -1.46
C SER A 8 19.93 -10.14 -2.88
N LEU A 9 19.64 -8.86 -3.00
CA LEU A 9 19.76 -8.13 -4.26
C LEU A 9 21.07 -7.35 -4.23
N GLN A 10 21.83 -7.46 -5.33
CA GLN A 10 23.09 -6.75 -5.54
C GLN A 10 22.89 -5.25 -5.25
N ASN A 11 23.77 -4.67 -4.44
CA ASN A 11 23.77 -3.25 -4.09
C ASN A 11 23.69 -2.39 -5.36
N PRO A 12 22.60 -1.66 -5.60
CA PRO A 12 22.59 -0.63 -6.61
C PRO A 12 23.58 0.47 -6.19
N LYS A 13 24.28 1.08 -7.14
CA LYS A 13 25.25 2.14 -6.88
C LYS A 13 24.49 3.44 -6.57
N ILE A 14 24.33 3.75 -5.28
CA ILE A 14 23.36 4.76 -4.83
C ILE A 14 24.07 5.88 -4.07
N SER A 15 24.23 7.03 -4.73
CA SER A 15 23.93 8.36 -4.16
C SER A 15 24.36 9.45 -5.14
N LEU A 16 23.46 10.39 -5.45
CA LEU A 16 23.75 11.65 -6.15
C LEU A 16 23.51 12.88 -5.24
N THR A 17 23.24 12.69 -3.94
CA THR A 17 22.96 13.78 -3.00
C THR A 17 24.20 14.15 -2.18
N GLN A 18 24.34 15.45 -1.88
CA GLN A 18 25.39 16.00 -1.00
C GLN A 18 25.22 15.60 0.49
N ILE A 19 24.08 15.01 0.86
CA ILE A 19 23.82 14.53 2.21
C ILE A 19 24.23 13.06 2.28
N LYS A 20 25.21 12.74 3.13
CA LYS A 20 25.56 11.35 3.40
C LYS A 20 24.38 10.69 4.12
N VAL A 21 24.12 9.42 3.83
CA VAL A 21 23.03 8.63 4.45
C VAL A 21 23.04 8.69 5.98
N VAL A 22 24.22 8.85 6.59
CA VAL A 22 24.42 8.96 8.05
C VAL A 22 23.97 10.31 8.64
N ASP A 23 23.88 11.36 7.82
CA ASP A 23 23.55 12.72 8.23
C ASP A 23 22.10 13.10 7.96
N ALA A 24 21.36 12.25 7.25
CA ALA A 24 19.99 12.50 6.83
C ALA A 24 19.01 12.40 8.00
N LYS A 25 18.12 13.38 8.12
CA LYS A 25 17.09 13.48 9.16
C LYS A 25 15.70 13.25 8.58
N GLY A 26 14.76 12.86 9.44
CA GLY A 26 13.35 12.77 9.05
C GLY A 26 12.85 14.13 8.55
N GLY A 27 12.25 14.14 7.37
CA GLY A 27 11.80 15.34 6.65
C GLY A 27 12.71 15.73 5.48
N ASP A 28 13.96 15.25 5.44
CA ASP A 28 14.89 15.59 4.36
C ASP A 28 14.43 14.99 3.03
N LYS A 29 14.63 15.74 1.95
CA LYS A 29 14.47 15.24 0.59
C LYS A 29 15.79 14.70 0.09
N VAL A 30 15.79 13.45 -0.34
CA VAL A 30 16.96 12.76 -0.88
C VAL A 30 16.66 12.30 -2.29
N VAL A 31 17.68 12.40 -3.15
CA VAL A 31 17.57 12.08 -4.57
C VAL A 31 18.45 10.87 -4.86
N PHE A 32 17.84 9.84 -5.43
CA PHE A 32 18.49 8.59 -5.80
C PHE A 32 18.44 8.35 -7.30
N ASN A 33 19.43 7.60 -7.77
CA ASN A 33 19.42 6.96 -9.08
C ASN A 33 19.36 5.46 -8.82
N ILE A 34 18.15 4.92 -8.76
CA ILE A 34 17.89 3.56 -8.25
C ILE A 34 18.42 2.50 -9.23
N ASN A 35 18.37 2.79 -10.53
CA ASN A 35 18.75 1.85 -11.59
C ASN A 35 20.13 2.13 -12.21
N GLY A 36 20.78 3.24 -11.85
CA GLY A 36 22.03 3.67 -12.49
C GLY A 36 21.84 4.24 -13.91
N ASP A 37 20.60 4.41 -14.37
CA ASP A 37 20.22 4.93 -15.69
C ASP A 37 20.22 6.46 -15.78
N GLY A 38 20.40 7.14 -14.64
CA GLY A 38 20.42 8.60 -14.56
C GLY A 38 19.07 9.20 -14.20
N LYS A 39 18.01 8.39 -14.09
CA LYS A 39 16.70 8.84 -13.60
C LYS A 39 16.82 9.21 -12.13
N LYS A 40 16.42 10.45 -11.82
CA LYS A 40 16.42 10.98 -10.46
C LYS A 40 15.05 10.74 -9.82
N THR A 41 15.04 9.98 -8.74
CA THR A 41 13.88 9.80 -7.88
C THR A 41 14.08 10.59 -6.60
N GLU A 42 13.17 11.51 -6.31
CA GLU A 42 13.14 12.22 -5.03
C GLU A 42 12.26 11.46 -4.04
N MET A 43 12.76 11.24 -2.83
CA MET A 43 11.95 10.73 -1.72
C MET A 43 12.14 11.58 -0.48
N GLN A 44 11.05 11.74 0.28
CA GLN A 44 11.09 12.37 1.59
C GLN A 44 11.39 11.30 2.65
N LEU A 45 12.44 11.50 3.44
CA LEU A 45 12.81 10.56 4.49
C LEU A 45 11.85 10.65 5.66
N TRP A 46 11.39 9.49 6.10
CA TRP A 46 10.72 9.36 7.38
C TRP A 46 11.75 9.15 8.48
N PRO A 47 11.48 9.59 9.73
CA PRO A 47 12.26 9.15 10.89
C PRO A 47 12.34 7.62 10.92
N ARG A 48 13.41 7.06 11.49
CA ARG A 48 13.55 5.60 11.60
C ARG A 48 12.34 4.99 12.31
N HIS A 49 11.59 4.15 11.60
CA HIS A 49 10.42 3.45 12.10
C HIS A 49 10.33 2.05 11.46
N CYS A 50 9.56 1.14 12.05
CA CYS A 50 9.36 -0.22 11.52
C CYS A 50 10.66 -0.98 11.19
N VAL A 51 11.72 -0.77 11.97
CA VAL A 51 13.04 -1.38 11.73
C VAL A 51 12.93 -2.90 11.86
N GLN A 52 13.40 -3.61 10.85
CA GLN A 52 13.35 -5.08 10.79
C GLN A 52 13.93 -5.71 12.06
N ASN A 53 13.27 -6.77 12.54
CA ASN A 53 13.65 -7.54 13.72
C ASN A 53 13.70 -6.73 15.04
N THR A 54 13.09 -5.55 15.08
CA THR A 54 12.91 -4.78 16.32
C THR A 54 11.47 -4.82 16.79
N TRP A 55 11.24 -4.41 18.05
CA TRP A 55 9.90 -4.23 18.60
C TRP A 55 9.03 -3.31 17.71
N GLY A 56 9.61 -2.26 17.12
CA GLY A 56 8.88 -1.31 16.28
C GLY A 56 8.36 -1.88 14.96
N ALA A 57 8.79 -3.07 14.53
CA ALA A 57 8.26 -3.77 13.36
C ALA A 57 7.20 -4.83 13.71
N GLN A 58 6.92 -5.05 15.00
CA GLN A 58 5.91 -6.02 15.42
C GLN A 58 4.50 -5.43 15.26
N LEU A 59 3.53 -6.31 15.02
CA LEU A 59 2.11 -5.93 15.02
C LEU A 59 1.67 -5.59 16.46
N HIS A 60 0.74 -4.64 16.58
CA HIS A 60 0.23 -4.23 17.88
C HIS A 60 -0.39 -5.43 18.61
N LYS A 61 -0.11 -5.58 19.92
CA LYS A 61 -0.53 -6.75 20.72
C LYS A 61 -2.04 -7.01 20.74
N ASP A 62 -2.84 -5.95 20.57
CA ASP A 62 -4.30 -6.03 20.59
C ASP A 62 -4.89 -6.31 19.19
N LEU A 63 -4.06 -6.32 18.15
CA LEU A 63 -4.49 -6.70 16.81
C LEU A 63 -4.75 -8.20 16.80
N LYS A 64 -6.03 -8.57 16.73
CA LYS A 64 -6.44 -9.97 16.60
C LYS A 64 -6.15 -10.43 15.18
N ILE A 65 -5.30 -11.44 15.07
CA ILE A 65 -4.97 -12.06 13.80
C ILE A 65 -5.59 -13.45 13.79
N LEU A 66 -6.41 -13.73 12.79
CA LEU A 66 -7.00 -15.05 12.60
C LEU A 66 -5.92 -16.05 12.22
N ASP A 67 -6.12 -17.32 12.57
CA ASP A 67 -5.24 -18.40 12.12
C ASP A 67 -5.29 -18.53 10.59
N ASN A 68 -4.16 -18.95 9.99
CA ASN A 68 -4.00 -19.12 8.54
C ASN A 68 -4.20 -17.84 7.71
N GLN A 69 -4.00 -16.68 8.34
CA GLN A 69 -3.82 -15.40 7.68
C GLN A 69 -2.62 -15.41 6.73
N ASN A 70 -2.69 -14.59 5.70
CA ASN A 70 -1.56 -14.28 4.84
C ASN A 70 -0.81 -13.05 5.39
N ILE A 71 0.52 -13.10 5.37
CA ILE A 71 1.38 -11.97 5.74
C ILE A 71 2.18 -11.57 4.52
N VAL A 72 2.07 -10.29 4.15
CA VAL A 72 2.85 -9.69 3.07
C VAL A 72 3.78 -8.65 3.67
N TYR A 73 5.08 -8.78 3.39
CA TYR A 73 6.09 -7.80 3.78
C TYR A 73 6.30 -6.80 2.65
N LYS A 74 6.38 -5.51 2.98
CA LYS A 74 6.67 -4.41 2.05
C LYS A 74 7.76 -3.52 2.64
N GLY A 75 8.43 -2.73 1.81
CA GLY A 75 9.48 -1.80 2.25
C GLY A 75 10.72 -2.52 2.79
N THR A 76 11.01 -3.70 2.25
CA THR A 76 12.17 -4.52 2.66
C THR A 76 13.45 -4.15 1.92
N ASN A 77 13.35 -3.38 0.84
CA ASN A 77 14.48 -2.86 0.09
C ASN A 77 14.95 -1.53 0.72
N PRO A 78 16.20 -1.42 1.19
CA PRO A 78 16.70 -0.19 1.83
C PRO A 78 16.90 0.99 0.87
N HIS A 79 16.73 0.77 -0.43
CA HIS A 79 17.04 1.75 -1.47
C HIS A 79 15.81 2.40 -2.09
N ILE A 80 14.61 1.91 -1.75
CA ILE A 80 13.36 2.41 -2.28
C ILE A 80 12.23 2.21 -1.26
N ASP A 81 11.44 3.26 -1.05
CA ASP A 81 10.26 3.18 -0.20
C ASP A 81 9.11 2.44 -0.89
N ALA A 82 8.27 1.78 -0.07
CA ALA A 82 7.07 1.10 -0.55
C ALA A 82 5.86 1.48 0.31
N PHE A 83 5.07 2.43 -0.18
CA PHE A 83 3.81 2.80 0.47
C PHE A 83 2.72 1.78 0.19
N SER A 84 2.59 1.35 -1.06
CA SER A 84 1.60 0.34 -1.46
C SER A 84 1.99 -1.05 -0.98
N ALA A 85 0.97 -1.85 -0.64
CA ALA A 85 1.17 -3.28 -0.38
C ALA A 85 1.37 -4.09 -1.66
N PHE A 86 1.16 -3.52 -2.85
CA PHE A 86 1.35 -4.19 -4.14
C PHE A 86 2.75 -3.97 -4.71
N TRP A 87 3.24 -2.73 -4.64
CA TRP A 87 4.44 -2.27 -5.33
C TRP A 87 5.27 -1.35 -4.45
N ASP A 88 6.57 -1.22 -4.75
CA ASP A 88 7.33 -0.06 -4.31
C ASP A 88 6.89 1.23 -5.02
N ASN A 89 7.38 2.38 -4.53
CA ASN A 89 6.95 3.69 -4.99
C ASN A 89 7.33 4.00 -6.46
N GLU A 90 8.29 3.28 -7.05
CA GLU A 90 8.65 3.40 -8.48
C GLU A 90 8.06 2.27 -9.34
N LYS A 91 7.27 1.38 -8.73
CA LYS A 91 6.71 0.16 -9.34
C LYS A 91 7.77 -0.72 -10.01
N ILE A 92 8.99 -0.77 -9.44
CA ILE A 92 10.08 -1.61 -9.95
C ILE A 92 9.94 -3.05 -9.44
N TYR A 93 9.66 -3.19 -8.15
CA TYR A 93 9.48 -4.46 -7.46
C TYR A 93 8.05 -4.55 -6.91
N ASN A 94 7.41 -5.69 -7.14
CA ASN A 94 6.14 -6.04 -6.50
C ASN A 94 6.36 -6.88 -5.25
N THR A 95 5.33 -6.87 -4.39
CA THR A 95 5.14 -7.93 -3.39
C THR A 95 4.37 -9.10 -4.01
N ASP A 96 4.20 -10.17 -3.24
CA ASP A 96 3.41 -11.33 -3.65
C ASP A 96 1.89 -11.10 -3.57
N LEU A 97 1.44 -9.93 -3.06
CA LEU A 97 0.02 -9.68 -2.78
C LEU A 97 -0.86 -9.90 -4.01
N LYS A 98 -0.49 -9.33 -5.17
CA LYS A 98 -1.28 -9.47 -6.40
C LYS A 98 -1.47 -10.93 -6.79
N GLU A 99 -0.38 -11.69 -6.82
CA GLU A 99 -0.41 -13.09 -7.18
C GLU A 99 -1.28 -13.92 -6.21
N MET A 100 -1.17 -13.62 -4.92
CA MET A 100 -1.99 -14.27 -3.89
C MET A 100 -3.48 -13.99 -4.06
N LEU A 101 -3.86 -12.73 -4.35
CA LEU A 101 -5.25 -12.35 -4.58
C LEU A 101 -5.82 -13.01 -5.84
N VAL A 102 -5.06 -13.02 -6.94
CA VAL A 102 -5.45 -13.69 -8.20
C VAL A 102 -5.65 -15.18 -7.99
N LYS A 103 -4.68 -15.88 -7.37
CA LYS A 103 -4.78 -17.32 -7.08
C LYS A 103 -6.00 -17.69 -6.23
N LYS A 104 -6.44 -16.79 -5.35
CA LYS A 104 -7.62 -16.96 -4.50
C LYS A 104 -8.93 -16.48 -5.15
N GLY A 105 -8.89 -15.97 -6.39
CA GLY A 105 -10.06 -15.44 -7.08
C GLY A 105 -10.70 -14.25 -6.37
N ILE A 106 -9.90 -13.45 -5.65
CA ILE A 106 -10.41 -12.29 -4.91
C ILE A 106 -10.83 -11.20 -5.89
N THR A 107 -11.96 -10.56 -5.60
CA THR A 107 -12.54 -9.52 -6.48
C THR A 107 -12.93 -8.25 -5.74
N ASP A 108 -12.89 -8.27 -4.41
CA ASP A 108 -13.14 -7.13 -3.53
C ASP A 108 -11.97 -7.02 -2.55
N VAL A 109 -11.44 -5.82 -2.38
CA VAL A 109 -10.34 -5.52 -1.46
C VAL A 109 -10.82 -4.46 -0.48
N TYR A 110 -10.86 -4.83 0.79
CA TYR A 110 -11.16 -3.93 1.89
C TYR A 110 -9.85 -3.47 2.52
N VAL A 111 -9.64 -2.16 2.57
CA VAL A 111 -8.38 -1.56 3.01
C VAL A 111 -8.62 -0.77 4.31
N CYS A 112 -7.78 -1.01 5.31
CA CYS A 112 -7.75 -0.26 6.56
C CYS A 112 -6.35 -0.29 7.18
N GLY A 113 -6.14 0.50 8.25
CA GLY A 113 -4.88 0.56 8.98
C GLY A 113 -4.25 1.96 8.99
N ILE A 114 -2.91 2.02 9.03
CA ILE A 114 -2.17 3.27 9.12
C ILE A 114 -1.09 3.36 8.02
N CYS A 115 -0.85 4.50 7.37
CA CYS A 115 -1.59 5.77 7.46
C CYS A 115 -2.56 5.95 6.27
N THR A 116 -3.77 6.48 6.52
CA THR A 116 -4.80 6.73 5.49
C THR A 116 -4.27 7.49 4.28
N ASP A 117 -3.56 8.59 4.52
CA ASP A 117 -2.97 9.50 3.53
C ASP A 117 -1.60 9.04 2.98
N VAL A 118 -1.15 7.84 3.37
CA VAL A 118 0.12 7.26 2.92
C VAL A 118 -0.11 5.81 2.46
N CYS A 119 0.23 4.81 3.28
CA CYS A 119 0.24 3.41 2.88
C CYS A 119 -1.15 2.85 2.55
N VAL A 120 -2.17 3.24 3.32
CA VAL A 120 -3.55 2.79 3.10
C VAL A 120 -4.09 3.37 1.80
N GLY A 121 -3.92 4.68 1.59
CA GLY A 121 -4.33 5.36 0.36
C GLY A 121 -3.61 4.83 -0.88
N ALA A 122 -2.28 4.67 -0.80
CA ALA A 122 -1.47 4.10 -1.88
C ALA A 122 -1.94 2.67 -2.25
N THR A 123 -2.15 1.82 -1.24
CA THR A 123 -2.65 0.45 -1.45
C THR A 123 -4.05 0.44 -2.06
N ALA A 124 -4.94 1.32 -1.61
CA ALA A 124 -6.29 1.43 -2.17
C ALA A 124 -6.26 1.90 -3.63
N ASN A 125 -5.41 2.87 -3.97
CA ASN A 125 -5.26 3.35 -5.33
C ASN A 125 -4.70 2.27 -6.26
N ASP A 126 -3.64 1.57 -5.85
CA ASP A 126 -3.09 0.46 -6.64
C ASP A 126 -4.10 -0.67 -6.78
N SER A 127 -4.85 -1.00 -5.73
CA SER A 127 -5.94 -1.98 -5.81
C SER A 127 -6.99 -1.62 -6.87
N LEU A 128 -7.35 -0.34 -7.00
CA LEU A 128 -8.27 0.15 -8.04
C LEU A 128 -7.65 0.08 -9.46
N GLU A 129 -6.36 0.35 -9.57
CA GLU A 129 -5.60 0.27 -10.82
C GLU A 129 -5.44 -1.18 -11.29
N GLU A 130 -5.24 -2.11 -10.37
CA GLU A 130 -5.22 -3.55 -10.60
C GLU A 130 -6.62 -4.15 -10.89
N GLY A 131 -7.66 -3.32 -10.87
CA GLY A 131 -9.02 -3.70 -11.28
C GLY A 131 -9.90 -4.29 -10.16
N TYR A 132 -9.43 -4.28 -8.91
CA TYR A 132 -10.24 -4.74 -7.79
C TYR A 132 -11.31 -3.72 -7.40
N ARG A 133 -12.45 -4.23 -6.92
CA ARG A 133 -13.45 -3.41 -6.23
C ARG A 133 -12.88 -3.02 -4.87
N THR A 134 -12.58 -1.74 -4.69
CA THR A 134 -11.82 -1.30 -3.52
C THR A 134 -12.69 -0.51 -2.56
N ILE A 135 -12.62 -0.89 -1.29
CA ILE A 135 -13.40 -0.34 -0.20
C ILE A 135 -12.44 0.16 0.89
N LEU A 136 -12.39 1.47 1.12
CA LEU A 136 -11.66 2.06 2.25
C LEU A 136 -12.55 2.10 3.49
N ILE A 137 -12.10 1.51 4.60
CA ILE A 137 -12.81 1.54 5.88
C ILE A 137 -12.26 2.69 6.74
N GLU A 138 -12.94 3.83 6.71
CA GLU A 138 -12.49 5.08 7.33
C GLU A 138 -12.36 4.95 8.86
N SER A 139 -13.38 4.43 9.55
CA SER A 139 -13.33 4.24 11.02
C SER A 139 -12.24 3.26 11.48
N CYS A 140 -11.67 2.46 10.56
CA CYS A 140 -10.58 1.52 10.86
C CYS A 140 -9.24 2.02 10.34
N SER A 141 -9.15 3.29 9.95
CA SER A 141 -7.95 3.90 9.43
C SER A 141 -7.64 5.21 10.15
N ARG A 142 -6.36 5.57 10.21
CA ARG A 142 -5.92 6.87 10.74
C ARG A 142 -4.80 7.41 9.87
N GLY A 143 -4.88 8.68 9.49
CA GLY A 143 -3.83 9.37 8.73
C GLY A 143 -3.07 10.39 9.57
N ILE A 144 -2.18 11.13 8.91
CA ILE A 144 -1.33 12.15 9.52
C ILE A 144 -1.96 13.53 9.35
N SER A 145 -2.31 13.90 8.12
CA SER A 145 -2.90 15.20 7.79
C SER A 145 -4.36 15.07 7.39
N GLU A 146 -5.24 15.84 8.02
CA GLU A 146 -6.68 15.83 7.70
C GLU A 146 -6.93 16.21 6.24
N ASP A 147 -6.25 17.23 5.72
CA ASP A 147 -6.39 17.65 4.31
C ASP A 147 -5.99 16.52 3.35
N ASN A 148 -4.89 15.83 3.65
CA ASN A 148 -4.45 14.71 2.81
C ASN A 148 -5.36 13.49 2.93
N ILE A 149 -5.96 13.26 4.10
CA ILE A 149 -6.98 12.22 4.32
C ILE A 149 -8.19 12.50 3.43
N GLN A 150 -8.69 13.74 3.44
CA GLN A 150 -9.84 14.13 2.63
C GLN A 150 -9.51 14.05 1.13
N ALA A 151 -8.33 14.49 0.71
CA ALA A 151 -7.86 14.36 -0.67
C ALA A 151 -7.77 12.88 -1.10
N THR A 152 -7.25 12.01 -0.23
CA THR A 152 -7.14 10.57 -0.47
C THR A 152 -8.52 9.92 -0.64
N LYS A 153 -9.46 10.23 0.26
CA LYS A 153 -10.84 9.75 0.17
C LYS A 153 -11.48 10.17 -1.15
N LYS A 154 -11.34 11.44 -1.53
CA LYS A 154 -11.87 11.98 -2.79
C LYS A 154 -11.26 11.29 -4.01
N ASN A 155 -9.95 11.02 -4.00
CA ASN A 155 -9.28 10.29 -5.08
C ASN A 155 -9.86 8.88 -5.24
N ILE A 156 -9.98 8.15 -4.13
CA ILE A 156 -10.57 6.79 -4.13
C ILE A 156 -11.99 6.82 -4.70
N THR A 157 -12.85 7.74 -4.25
CA THR A 157 -14.22 7.84 -4.77
C THR A 157 -14.27 8.22 -6.25
N ASN A 158 -13.39 9.12 -6.70
CA ASN A 158 -13.32 9.52 -8.11
C ASN A 158 -12.89 8.37 -9.02
N LYS A 159 -12.10 7.42 -8.50
CA LYS A 159 -11.67 6.20 -9.20
C LYS A 159 -12.65 5.03 -9.04
N ASN A 160 -13.89 5.29 -8.63
CA ASN A 160 -14.95 4.29 -8.39
C ASN A 160 -14.70 3.32 -7.22
N GLY A 161 -13.79 3.66 -6.31
CA GLY A 161 -13.75 3.06 -4.98
C GLY A 161 -14.85 3.63 -4.09
N ILE A 162 -15.10 2.98 -2.95
CA ILE A 162 -16.02 3.52 -1.94
C ILE A 162 -15.33 3.68 -0.60
N VAL A 163 -15.77 4.69 0.15
CA VAL A 163 -15.32 4.95 1.53
C VAL A 163 -16.49 4.70 2.45
N ILE A 164 -16.29 3.86 3.47
CA ILE A 164 -17.35 3.42 4.37
C ILE A 164 -16.91 3.47 5.84
N GLN A 165 -17.89 3.38 6.73
CA GLN A 165 -17.65 3.09 8.14
C GLN A 165 -17.70 1.59 8.40
N SER A 166 -17.00 1.12 9.44
CA SER A 166 -16.92 -0.30 9.83
C SER A 166 -18.28 -0.97 10.02
N LYS A 167 -19.28 -0.24 10.52
CA LYS A 167 -20.66 -0.72 10.69
C LYS A 167 -21.32 -1.20 9.39
N GLN A 168 -20.85 -0.73 8.22
CA GLN A 168 -21.39 -1.09 6.91
C GLN A 168 -20.75 -2.35 6.32
N VAL A 169 -19.58 -2.77 6.83
CA VAL A 169 -18.79 -3.89 6.26
C VAL A 169 -19.61 -5.18 6.24
N LYS A 170 -20.36 -5.47 7.32
CA LYS A 170 -21.15 -6.70 7.41
C LYS A 170 -22.18 -6.82 6.28
N ASN A 171 -22.88 -5.73 5.96
CA ASN A 171 -23.92 -5.70 4.93
C ASN A 171 -23.34 -5.83 3.51
N LEU A 172 -22.16 -5.25 3.29
CA LEU A 172 -21.44 -5.36 2.01
C LEU A 172 -20.93 -6.78 1.76
N VAL A 173 -20.32 -7.39 2.78
CA VAL A 173 -19.78 -8.75 2.69
C VAL A 173 -20.92 -9.78 2.57
N SER A 174 -22.06 -9.57 3.24
CA SER A 174 -23.24 -10.43 3.08
C SER A 174 -23.97 -10.25 1.74
N GLY A 175 -23.61 -9.23 0.96
CA GLY A 175 -24.27 -8.89 -0.31
C GLY A 175 -25.64 -8.24 -0.15
N SER A 176 -26.04 -7.88 1.07
CA SER A 176 -27.34 -7.24 1.36
C SER A 176 -27.39 -5.78 0.91
N ASP A 177 -26.22 -5.11 0.87
CA ASP A 177 -26.09 -3.72 0.44
C ASP A 177 -24.83 -3.58 -0.41
N ARG A 178 -24.96 -3.81 -1.73
CA ARG A 178 -23.86 -3.73 -2.68
C ARG A 178 -24.06 -2.56 -3.64
N PRO A 179 -23.33 -1.44 -3.47
CA PRO A 179 -23.46 -0.28 -4.34
C PRO A 179 -23.19 -0.62 -5.82
N SER A 180 -24.02 -0.09 -6.71
CA SER A 180 -23.92 -0.31 -8.16
C SER A 180 -22.58 0.15 -8.76
N CYS A 181 -21.95 1.18 -8.18
CA CYS A 181 -20.63 1.66 -8.60
C CYS A 181 -19.55 0.56 -8.56
N LEU A 182 -19.62 -0.36 -7.60
CA LEU A 182 -18.70 -1.50 -7.53
C LEU A 182 -18.94 -2.52 -8.66
N ALA A 183 -20.19 -2.67 -9.10
CA ALA A 183 -20.52 -3.54 -10.23
C ALA A 183 -20.04 -2.92 -11.56
N ILE A 184 -20.23 -1.61 -11.73
CA ILE A 184 -19.82 -0.87 -12.94
C ILE A 184 -18.32 -1.00 -13.19
N LYS A 185 -17.49 -0.78 -12.16
CA LYS A 185 -16.02 -0.92 -12.29
C LYS A 185 -15.63 -2.31 -12.76
N ARG A 186 -16.22 -3.36 -12.17
CA ARG A 186 -15.92 -4.74 -12.57
C ARG A 186 -16.37 -5.04 -14.01
N ALA A 187 -17.55 -4.57 -14.41
CA ALA A 187 -18.04 -4.70 -15.78
C ALA A 187 -17.12 -3.99 -16.78
N MET A 188 -16.62 -2.79 -16.44
CA MET A 188 -15.66 -2.06 -17.27
C MET A 188 -14.35 -2.82 -17.45
N GLU A 189 -13.83 -3.50 -16.43
CA GLU A 189 -12.60 -4.29 -16.58
C GLU A 189 -12.83 -5.59 -17.38
N ILE A 190 -13.95 -6.30 -17.18
CA ILE A 190 -14.28 -7.49 -17.98
C ILE A 190 -14.37 -7.14 -19.46
N SER A 191 -15.04 -6.04 -19.81
CA SER A 191 -15.19 -5.62 -21.22
C SER A 191 -13.87 -5.21 -21.91
N LYS A 192 -12.80 -4.94 -21.15
CA LYS A 192 -11.46 -4.73 -21.72
C LYS A 192 -10.72 -6.04 -22.00
N ILE A 193 -11.04 -7.11 -21.28
CA ILE A 193 -10.41 -8.43 -21.45
C ILE A 193 -11.02 -9.16 -22.67
N GLU A 194 -12.27 -8.86 -22.99
CA GLU A 194 -13.01 -9.48 -24.12
C GLU A 194 -12.73 -8.82 -25.49
N LYS A 195 -11.86 -7.80 -25.56
CA LYS A 195 -11.43 -7.14 -26.80
C LYS A 195 -10.00 -7.50 -27.13
#